data_AF-A0A353VX92-F1
#
_entry.id   AF-A0A353VX92-F1
#
_cell.length_a   1.000
_cell.length_b   1.000
_cell.length_c   1.000
_cell.angle_alpha   90.00
_cell.angle_beta   90.00
_cell.angle_gamma   90.00
#
_symmetry.space_group_name_H-M   'P 1'
#
loop_
_entity.id
_entity.type
_entity.pdbx_description
1 polymer ?
#
loop_
_entity_poly.entity_id
_entity_poly.type
_entity_poly.pdbx_seq_one_letter_code
_entity_poly.pdbx_strand_id
1 'polypeptide(L)'
;MPDGGPEDKIPPELISSNPEEGSLRFIGGEVKLKFSEYIDEKSVQSAIQISPVLDPPVEIKYNDDEIILLFPEKLLPNQTYVITINRNLKDERKVAIKQSIQIAFSTGDIIDKGEIKGQIYGEENYAVHLWKLTNGFVDSLFVTEPLYISEADDSGLFSFKYL
;
A
#
# COMPACT_ATOMS: atom_id res chain seq x y z
N MET A 1 -40.69 2.60 -11.41
CA MET A 1 -39.31 2.43 -11.92
C MET A 1 -38.99 0.95 -11.80
N PRO A 2 -38.36 0.31 -12.80
CA PRO A 2 -37.99 -1.09 -12.66
C PRO A 2 -36.92 -1.17 -11.56
N ASP A 3 -37.15 -2.05 -10.59
CA ASP A 3 -36.23 -2.32 -9.50
C ASP A 3 -34.96 -2.90 -10.12
N GLY A 4 -33.84 -2.19 -9.97
CA GLY A 4 -32.55 -2.64 -10.47
C GLY A 4 -32.23 -4.00 -9.85
N GLY A 5 -31.69 -4.91 -10.66
CA GLY A 5 -31.25 -6.22 -10.16
C GLY A 5 -30.31 -6.10 -8.96
N PRO A 6 -30.09 -7.19 -8.21
CA PRO A 6 -29.30 -7.16 -6.99
C PRO A 6 -27.95 -6.49 -7.24
N GLU A 7 -27.60 -5.56 -6.34
CA GLU A 7 -26.32 -4.87 -6.34
C GLU A 7 -25.18 -5.89 -6.32
N ASP A 8 -24.23 -5.76 -7.25
CA ASP A 8 -23.02 -6.58 -7.22
C ASP A 8 -22.15 -6.16 -6.04
N LYS A 9 -21.66 -7.16 -5.29
CA LYS A 9 -20.92 -6.98 -4.04
C LYS A 9 -19.59 -7.73 -4.02
N ILE A 10 -19.14 -8.25 -5.16
CA ILE A 10 -17.86 -8.95 -5.26
C ILE A 10 -16.74 -7.90 -5.16
N PRO A 11 -15.88 -7.95 -4.13
CA PRO A 11 -14.76 -7.02 -4.01
C PRO A 11 -13.70 -7.25 -5.09
N PRO A 12 -13.03 -6.20 -5.60
CA PRO A 12 -11.85 -6.37 -6.44
C PRO A 12 -10.74 -7.10 -5.69
N GLU A 13 -10.08 -8.05 -6.36
CA GLU A 13 -8.94 -8.80 -5.85
C GLU A 13 -7.71 -8.53 -6.71
N LEU A 14 -6.52 -8.43 -6.11
CA LEU A 14 -5.27 -8.33 -6.85
C LEU A 14 -4.96 -9.70 -7.50
N ILE A 15 -4.89 -9.72 -8.82
CA ILE A 15 -4.62 -10.92 -9.62
C ILE A 15 -3.12 -11.13 -9.78
N SER A 16 -2.36 -10.07 -10.03
CA SER A 16 -0.91 -10.16 -10.23
C SER A 16 -0.22 -8.82 -10.06
N SER A 17 1.06 -8.87 -9.70
CA SER A 17 1.98 -7.75 -9.80
C SER A 17 3.10 -8.07 -10.80
N ASN A 18 3.59 -7.06 -11.52
CA ASN A 18 4.81 -7.14 -12.31
C ASN A 18 5.71 -5.94 -11.97
N PRO A 19 6.90 -6.11 -11.38
CA PRO A 19 7.52 -7.37 -10.96
C PRO A 19 6.67 -8.18 -9.97
N GLU A 20 6.94 -9.49 -9.89
CA GLU A 20 6.23 -10.38 -8.97
C GLU A 20 6.49 -9.94 -7.51
N GLU A 21 5.47 -10.02 -6.66
CA GLU A 21 5.63 -9.82 -5.22
C GLU A 21 6.79 -10.66 -4.71
N GLY A 22 7.69 -10.07 -3.92
CA GLY A 22 8.86 -10.78 -3.44
C GLY A 22 10.10 -10.63 -4.31
N SER A 23 10.04 -9.85 -5.41
CA SER A 23 11.19 -9.65 -6.30
C SER A 23 12.38 -9.01 -5.58
N LEU A 24 13.57 -9.54 -5.87
CA LEU A 24 14.87 -9.05 -5.39
C LEU A 24 15.59 -8.25 -6.47
N ARG A 25 16.60 -7.46 -6.06
CA ARG A 25 17.40 -6.62 -6.96
C ARG A 25 16.54 -5.71 -7.85
N PHE A 26 15.43 -5.23 -7.31
CA PHE A 26 14.59 -4.24 -7.97
C PHE A 26 15.37 -2.95 -8.19
N ILE A 27 15.31 -2.42 -9.41
CA ILE A 27 16.09 -1.23 -9.82
C ILE A 27 15.21 0.01 -10.02
N GLY A 28 13.92 -0.08 -9.71
CA GLY A 28 12.95 0.97 -10.03
C GLY A 28 12.27 0.73 -11.38
N GLY A 29 11.64 1.78 -11.92
CA GLY A 29 10.82 1.70 -13.12
C GLY A 29 9.38 1.32 -12.82
N GLU A 30 8.75 0.61 -13.77
CA GLU A 30 7.31 0.39 -13.76
C GLU A 30 6.93 -0.84 -12.92
N VAL A 31 6.00 -0.66 -11.99
CA VAL A 31 5.31 -1.75 -11.28
C VAL A 31 3.84 -1.73 -11.70
N LYS A 32 3.37 -2.82 -12.29
CA LYS A 32 2.00 -2.99 -12.78
C LYS A 32 1.22 -3.90 -11.85
N LEU A 33 0.03 -3.45 -11.45
CA LEU A 33 -0.87 -4.17 -10.56
C LEU A 33 -2.18 -4.41 -11.32
N LYS A 34 -2.53 -5.69 -11.49
CA LYS A 34 -3.74 -6.11 -12.19
C LYS A 34 -4.79 -6.59 -11.19
N PHE A 35 -6.02 -6.12 -11.33
CA PHE A 35 -7.15 -6.49 -10.48
C PHE A 35 -8.18 -7.35 -11.22
N SER A 36 -9.04 -8.02 -10.46
CA SER A 36 -10.12 -8.88 -10.98
C SER A 36 -11.26 -8.09 -11.62
N GLU A 37 -11.39 -6.80 -11.28
CA GLU A 37 -12.44 -5.88 -11.71
C GLU A 37 -11.80 -4.52 -12.06
N TYR A 38 -12.53 -3.72 -12.85
CA TYR A 38 -12.13 -2.35 -13.16
C TYR A 38 -12.18 -1.46 -11.92
N ILE A 39 -11.09 -0.73 -11.68
CA ILE A 39 -10.89 0.12 -10.51
C ILE A 39 -11.35 1.55 -10.80
N ASP A 40 -12.04 2.16 -9.83
CA ASP A 40 -12.34 3.59 -9.85
C ASP A 40 -11.04 4.39 -9.73
N GLU A 41 -10.60 5.00 -10.83
CA GLU A 41 -9.38 5.82 -10.92
C GLU A 41 -9.29 6.86 -9.80
N LYS A 42 -10.43 7.45 -9.39
CA LYS A 42 -10.46 8.49 -8.35
C LYS A 42 -10.10 7.95 -6.97
N SER A 43 -10.24 6.64 -6.77
CA SER A 43 -9.91 5.96 -5.52
C SER A 43 -8.44 5.56 -5.42
N VAL A 44 -7.73 5.45 -6.56
CA VAL A 44 -6.38 4.91 -6.64
C VAL A 44 -5.39 5.75 -5.84
N GLN A 45 -5.37 7.07 -6.05
CA GLN A 45 -4.38 7.95 -5.44
C GLN A 45 -4.45 7.96 -3.90
N SER A 46 -5.64 7.88 -3.33
CA SER A 46 -5.84 7.89 -1.86
C SER A 46 -5.70 6.51 -1.22
N ALA A 47 -5.67 5.45 -2.03
CA ALA A 47 -5.60 4.09 -1.54
C ALA A 47 -4.18 3.52 -1.49
N ILE A 48 -3.26 4.08 -2.29
CA ILE A 48 -1.91 3.55 -2.43
C ILE A 48 -0.93 4.37 -1.60
N GLN A 49 -0.19 3.68 -0.75
CA GLN A 49 0.91 4.21 0.05
C GLN A 49 2.16 3.40 -0.23
N ILE A 50 3.32 4.05 -0.27
CA ILE A 50 4.60 3.39 -0.55
C ILE A 50 5.57 3.75 0.56
N SER A 51 6.20 2.71 1.12
CA SER A 51 7.16 2.82 2.21
C SER A 51 8.48 2.16 1.83
N PRO A 52 9.65 2.78 2.07
CA PRO A 52 9.81 4.16 2.53
C PRO A 52 9.30 5.18 1.50
N VAL A 53 8.93 6.38 1.96
CA VAL A 53 8.57 7.49 1.07
C VAL A 53 9.77 7.85 0.18
N LEU A 54 9.50 8.13 -1.09
CA LEU A 54 10.51 8.46 -2.09
C LEU A 54 10.46 9.94 -2.44
N ASP A 55 11.63 10.50 -2.75
CA ASP A 55 11.79 11.84 -3.34
C ASP A 55 12.65 11.72 -4.62
N PRO A 56 12.06 11.89 -5.82
CA PRO A 56 10.66 12.24 -6.06
C PRO A 56 9.68 11.10 -5.72
N PRO A 57 8.40 11.41 -5.45
CA PRO A 57 7.38 10.40 -5.17
C PRO A 57 7.09 9.55 -6.41
N VAL A 58 6.58 8.35 -6.17
CA VAL A 58 6.13 7.44 -7.24
C VAL A 58 4.93 8.04 -7.94
N GLU A 59 5.00 8.11 -9.27
CA GLU A 59 3.86 8.54 -10.08
C GLU A 59 2.89 7.37 -10.21
N ILE A 60 1.61 7.62 -9.91
CA ILE A 60 0.55 6.61 -9.97
C ILE A 60 -0.33 6.91 -11.18
N LYS A 61 -0.52 5.90 -12.02
CA LYS A 61 -1.39 5.96 -13.20
C LYS A 61 -2.38 4.81 -13.14
N TYR A 62 -3.58 5.05 -13.63
CA TYR A 62 -4.52 4.00 -13.95
C TYR A 62 -4.65 3.94 -15.47
N ASN A 63 -4.49 2.75 -16.05
CA ASN A 63 -4.61 2.56 -17.49
C ASN A 63 -5.40 1.27 -17.76
N ASP A 64 -6.56 1.43 -18.40
CA ASP A 64 -7.52 0.36 -18.72
C ASP A 64 -7.94 -0.47 -17.50
N ASP A 65 -7.22 -1.56 -17.21
CA ASP A 65 -7.47 -2.53 -16.14
C ASP A 65 -6.27 -2.71 -15.19
N GLU A 66 -5.26 -1.83 -15.28
CA GLU A 66 -4.03 -1.90 -14.48
C GLU A 66 -3.74 -0.59 -13.75
N ILE A 67 -3.28 -0.71 -12.51
CA ILE A 67 -2.62 0.39 -11.79
C ILE A 67 -1.13 0.29 -12.08
N ILE A 68 -0.56 1.39 -12.56
CA ILE A 68 0.84 1.52 -12.93
C ILE A 68 1.51 2.47 -11.93
N LEU A 69 2.55 1.98 -11.26
CA LEU A 69 3.38 2.73 -10.33
C LEU A 69 4.76 2.94 -10.95
N LEU A 70 5.13 4.20 -11.19
CA LEU A 70 6.40 4.56 -11.80
C LEU A 70 7.39 4.97 -10.71
N PHE A 71 8.24 4.03 -10.32
CA PHE A 71 9.31 4.26 -9.35
C PHE A 71 10.46 5.06 -9.99
N PRO A 72 11.07 6.01 -9.26
CA PRO A 72 12.27 6.69 -9.72
C PRO A 72 13.44 5.73 -9.87
N GLU A 73 14.39 6.06 -10.74
CA GLU A 73 15.60 5.26 -10.99
C GLU A 73 16.54 5.20 -9.78
N LYS A 74 16.51 6.22 -8.90
CA LYS A 74 17.39 6.32 -7.75
C LYS A 74 16.70 5.82 -6.49
N LEU A 75 16.80 4.52 -6.25
CA LEU A 75 16.33 3.88 -5.02
C LEU A 75 17.43 3.76 -3.96
N LEU A 76 17.04 3.58 -2.70
CA LEU A 76 17.96 3.25 -1.62
C LEU A 76 18.52 1.84 -1.82
N PRO A 77 19.84 1.62 -1.65
CA PRO A 77 20.43 0.29 -1.79
C PRO A 77 20.08 -0.61 -0.60
N ASN A 78 19.91 -1.92 -0.83
CA ASN A 78 19.54 -2.91 0.18
C ASN A 78 18.30 -2.52 0.99
N GLN A 79 17.28 -2.02 0.31
CA GLN A 79 16.05 -1.53 0.91
C GLN A 79 14.85 -2.32 0.41
N THR A 80 14.01 -2.74 1.34
CA THR A 80 12.68 -3.26 1.03
C THR A 80 11.70 -2.10 0.83
N TYR A 81 11.05 -2.07 -0.32
CA TYR A 81 9.97 -1.15 -0.66
C TYR A 81 8.64 -1.90 -0.58
N VAL A 82 7.69 -1.35 0.17
CA VAL A 82 6.38 -1.92 0.40
C VAL A 82 5.32 -1.00 -0.18
N ILE A 83 4.53 -1.52 -1.12
CA ILE A 83 3.31 -0.88 -1.59
C ILE A 83 2.16 -1.41 -0.73
N THR A 84 1.47 -0.50 -0.05
CA THR A 84 0.25 -0.80 0.70
C THR A 84 -0.94 -0.22 -0.04
N ILE A 85 -1.95 -1.05 -0.26
CA ILE A 85 -3.22 -0.69 -0.88
C ILE A 85 -4.30 -0.87 0.18
N ASN A 86 -4.90 0.22 0.65
CA ASN A 86 -5.93 0.18 1.68
C ASN A 86 -7.35 0.09 1.11
N ARG A 87 -8.34 0.00 2.00
CA ARG A 87 -9.77 -0.16 1.66
C ARG A 87 -10.41 1.07 0.99
N ASN A 88 -9.66 2.15 0.78
CA ASN A 88 -10.14 3.24 -0.05
C ASN A 88 -10.18 2.83 -1.53
N LEU A 89 -9.39 1.82 -1.95
CA LEU A 89 -9.43 1.31 -3.32
C LEU A 89 -10.79 0.68 -3.59
N LYS A 90 -11.47 1.18 -4.61
CA LYS A 90 -12.82 0.74 -4.99
C LYS A 90 -12.87 0.38 -6.47
N ASP A 91 -13.78 -0.51 -6.81
CA ASP A 91 -14.15 -0.73 -8.20
C ASP A 91 -15.04 0.41 -8.75
N GLU A 92 -15.34 0.38 -10.05
CA GLU A 92 -16.26 1.33 -10.70
C GLU A 92 -17.66 1.35 -10.07
N ARG A 93 -18.06 0.26 -9.41
CA ARG A 93 -19.35 0.09 -8.71
C ARG A 93 -19.31 0.52 -7.24
N LYS A 94 -18.17 1.07 -6.79
CA LYS A 94 -17.91 1.58 -5.42
C LYS A 94 -17.81 0.50 -4.34
N VAL A 95 -17.58 -0.76 -4.73
CA VAL A 95 -17.22 -1.84 -3.82
C VAL A 95 -15.74 -1.74 -3.48
N ALA A 96 -15.42 -1.65 -2.19
CA ALA A 96 -14.04 -1.58 -1.72
C ALA A 96 -13.35 -2.95 -1.76
N ILE A 97 -12.02 -2.97 -1.88
CA ILE A 97 -11.25 -4.20 -1.65
C ILE A 97 -11.56 -4.78 -0.26
N LYS A 98 -11.55 -6.11 -0.16
CA LYS A 98 -11.96 -6.81 1.06
C LYS A 98 -11.08 -6.47 2.27
N GLN A 99 -9.78 -6.38 2.05
CA GLN A 99 -8.77 -6.10 3.07
C GLN A 99 -7.58 -5.39 2.41
N SER A 100 -6.76 -4.72 3.21
CA SER A 100 -5.54 -4.10 2.72
C SER A 100 -4.57 -5.13 2.12
N ILE A 101 -3.90 -4.75 1.04
CA ILE A 101 -2.94 -5.59 0.31
C ILE A 101 -1.55 -4.97 0.48
N GLN A 102 -0.54 -5.80 0.73
CA GLN A 102 0.86 -5.36 0.83
C GLN A 102 1.69 -6.14 -0.18
N ILE A 103 2.49 -5.43 -0.97
CA ILE A 103 3.39 -5.99 -1.98
C ILE A 103 4.78 -5.46 -1.68
N ALA A 104 5.76 -6.36 -1.55
CA ALA A 104 7.13 -5.97 -1.22
C ALA A 104 8.12 -6.34 -2.33
N PHE A 105 9.09 -5.46 -2.55
CA PHE A 105 10.26 -5.68 -3.41
C PHE A 105 11.51 -5.25 -2.67
N SER A 106 12.67 -5.84 -2.98
CA SER A 106 13.94 -5.39 -2.43
C SER A 106 14.89 -4.95 -3.52
N THR A 107 15.60 -3.84 -3.28
CA THR A 107 16.75 -3.44 -4.12
C THR A 107 18.00 -4.27 -3.82
N GLY A 108 18.00 -5.03 -2.72
CA GLY A 108 19.07 -5.94 -2.33
C GLY A 108 18.76 -7.42 -2.63
N ASP A 109 19.50 -8.30 -1.96
CA ASP A 109 19.39 -9.76 -2.10
C ASP A 109 18.42 -10.41 -1.09
N ILE A 110 17.84 -9.62 -0.19
CA ILE A 110 16.87 -10.08 0.81
C ILE A 110 15.69 -9.14 0.86
N ILE A 111 14.50 -9.69 1.07
CA ILE A 111 13.35 -8.95 1.56
C ILE A 111 13.33 -9.09 3.07
N ASP A 112 13.19 -7.95 3.73
CA ASP A 112 13.03 -7.87 5.16
C ASP A 112 11.81 -8.70 5.60
N LYS A 113 11.93 -9.43 6.70
CA LYS A 113 10.87 -10.32 7.21
C LYS A 113 10.38 -9.90 8.59
N GLY A 114 10.87 -8.77 9.11
CA GLY A 114 10.41 -8.24 10.37
C GLY A 114 8.92 -7.94 10.30
N GLU A 115 8.23 -8.24 11.39
CA GLU A 115 6.82 -7.89 11.58
C GLU A 115 6.67 -7.20 12.93
N ILE A 116 6.05 -6.02 12.92
CA ILE A 116 5.52 -5.38 14.13
C ILE A 116 4.00 -5.40 13.99
N LYS A 117 3.32 -6.08 14.92
CA LYS A 117 1.86 -6.16 14.96
C LYS A 117 1.34 -5.84 16.34
N GLY A 118 0.11 -5.36 16.41
CA GLY A 118 -0.56 -5.04 17.65
C GLY A 118 -2.06 -4.91 17.49
N GLN A 119 -2.73 -4.61 18.60
CA GLN A 119 -4.15 -4.33 18.66
C GLN A 119 -4.37 -3.01 19.39
N ILE A 120 -5.22 -2.15 18.83
CA ILE A 120 -5.67 -0.92 19.44
C ILE A 120 -7.08 -1.16 19.98
N TYR A 121 -7.30 -0.80 21.24
CA TYR A 121 -8.62 -0.85 21.85
C TYR A 121 -9.21 0.55 21.87
N GLY A 122 -10.32 0.73 21.16
CA GLY A 122 -11.04 2.00 21.07
C GLY A 122 -12.27 1.88 20.17
N GLU A 123 -13.05 2.95 20.08
CA GLU A 123 -14.33 2.98 19.34
C GLU A 123 -14.21 3.69 17.98
N GLU A 124 -13.03 4.24 17.66
CA GLU A 124 -12.78 4.97 16.43
C GLU A 124 -11.89 4.19 15.44
N ASN A 125 -11.68 4.76 14.25
CA ASN A 125 -10.71 4.27 13.29
C ASN A 125 -9.31 4.81 13.65
N TYR A 126 -8.31 3.92 13.65
CA TYR A 126 -6.95 4.28 14.03
C TYR A 126 -5.95 4.01 12.90
N ALA A 127 -4.96 4.89 12.79
CA ALA A 127 -3.76 4.67 11.99
C ALA A 127 -2.53 4.68 12.90
N VAL A 128 -1.58 3.78 12.63
CA VAL A 128 -0.31 3.67 13.35
C VAL A 128 0.80 4.13 12.43
N HIS A 129 1.67 4.99 12.95
CA HIS A 129 2.82 5.53 12.24
C HIS A 129 4.10 4.99 12.87
N LEU A 130 5.08 4.60 12.04
CA LEU A 130 6.35 4.03 12.47
C LEU A 130 7.51 4.86 11.92
N TRP A 131 8.32 5.44 12.81
CA TRP A 131 9.53 6.19 12.45
C TRP A 131 10.79 5.37 12.78
N LYS A 132 11.82 5.50 11.95
CA LYS A 132 13.16 5.00 12.24
C LYS A 132 13.99 6.11 12.86
N LEU A 133 14.36 5.97 14.13
CA LEU A 133 15.22 6.93 14.82
C LEU A 133 16.69 6.61 14.57
N THR A 134 17.45 7.60 14.11
CA THR A 134 18.92 7.50 13.97
C THR A 134 19.66 8.17 15.13
N ASN A 135 19.10 9.26 15.69
CA ASN A 135 19.76 10.10 16.70
C ASN A 135 18.92 10.32 17.97
N GLY A 136 18.15 9.32 18.40
CA GLY A 136 17.25 9.43 19.56
C GLY A 136 15.95 10.18 19.25
N PHE A 137 15.10 10.36 20.27
CA PHE A 137 13.81 11.04 20.14
C PHE A 137 13.99 12.56 20.18
N VAL A 138 13.35 13.26 19.24
CA VAL A 138 13.30 14.73 19.17
C VAL A 138 11.85 15.18 19.02
N ASP A 139 11.45 16.27 19.67
CA ASP A 139 10.05 16.72 19.70
C ASP A 139 9.49 17.04 18.30
N SER A 140 10.35 17.42 17.36
CA SER A 140 9.97 17.68 15.97
C SER A 140 9.68 16.42 15.15
N LEU A 141 9.86 15.21 15.72
CA LEU A 141 9.64 13.94 15.01
C LEU A 141 8.23 13.84 14.44
N PHE A 142 7.21 14.29 15.19
CA PHE A 142 5.82 14.24 14.75
C PHE A 142 5.50 15.19 13.58
N VAL A 143 6.43 16.09 13.24
CA VAL A 143 6.32 16.97 12.07
C VAL A 143 6.99 16.34 10.84
N THR A 144 7.73 15.24 11.02
CA THR A 144 8.38 14.49 9.94
C THR A 144 7.50 13.35 9.43
N GLU A 145 7.68 12.97 8.18
CA GLU A 145 6.95 11.83 7.61
C GLU A 145 7.40 10.51 8.23
N PRO A 146 6.46 9.64 8.64
CA PRO A 146 6.78 8.31 9.11
C PRO A 146 7.36 7.45 7.99
N LEU A 147 8.16 6.46 8.37
CA LEU A 147 8.73 5.51 7.43
C LEU A 147 7.66 4.52 6.94
N TYR A 148 6.75 4.11 7.83
CA TYR A 148 5.63 3.23 7.53
C TYR A 148 4.33 3.73 8.18
N ILE A 149 3.21 3.48 7.52
CA ILE A 149 1.85 3.75 8.00
C ILE A 149 1.03 2.46 7.86
N SER A 150 0.24 2.13 8.88
CA SER A 150 -0.72 1.02 8.85
C SER A 150 -2.04 1.47 9.46
N GLU A 151 -3.14 1.25 8.74
CA GLU A 151 -4.49 1.38 9.30
C GLU A 151 -4.82 0.13 10.12
N ALA A 152 -5.52 0.33 11.24
CA ALA A 152 -6.08 -0.75 12.02
C ALA A 152 -7.40 -1.23 11.39
N ASP A 153 -7.66 -2.54 11.43
CA ASP A 153 -8.92 -3.09 10.95
C ASP A 153 -10.09 -2.83 11.93
N ASP A 154 -11.29 -3.31 11.57
CA ASP A 154 -12.52 -3.14 12.36
C ASP A 154 -12.43 -3.78 13.77
N SER A 155 -11.42 -4.61 14.03
CA SER A 155 -11.10 -5.20 15.34
C SER A 155 -9.92 -4.54 16.06
N GLY A 156 -9.38 -3.47 15.48
CA GLY A 156 -8.24 -2.72 15.99
C GLY A 156 -6.88 -3.35 15.68
N LEU A 157 -6.81 -4.41 14.87
CA LEU A 157 -5.54 -5.08 14.55
C LEU A 157 -4.77 -4.32 13.48
N PHE A 158 -3.47 -4.15 13.68
CA PHE A 158 -2.56 -3.56 12.69
C PHE A 158 -1.29 -4.40 12.55
N SER A 159 -0.63 -4.30 11.39
CA SER A 159 0.65 -4.95 11.15
C SER A 159 1.51 -4.18 10.15
N PHE A 160 2.74 -3.88 10.56
CA PHE A 160 3.84 -3.54 9.66
C PHE A 160 4.58 -4.82 9.32
N LYS A 161 4.58 -5.21 8.05
CA LYS A 161 5.38 -6.32 7.54
C LYS A 161 6.54 -5.77 6.74
N TYR A 162 7.53 -6.63 6.52
CA TYR A 162 8.69 -6.33 5.70
C TYR A 162 9.59 -5.22 6.28
N LEU A 163 9.81 -5.28 7.61
CA LEU A 163 10.67 -4.38 8.39
C LEU A 163 12.10 -4.88 8.59
#